data_AF-A0A1G8IQZ6-F1
#
_entry.id   AF-A0A1G8IQZ6-F1
#
_cell.length_a   1.000
_cell.length_b   1.000
_cell.length_c   1.000
_cell.angle_alpha   90.00
_cell.angle_beta   90.00
_cell.angle_gamma   90.00
#
_symmetry.space_group_name_H-M   'P 1'
#
loop_
_entity.id
_entity.type
_entity.pdbx_description
1 polymer ?
#
loop_
_entity_poly.entity_id
_entity_poly.type
_entity_poly.pdbx_seq_one_letter_code
_entity_poly.pdbx_strand_id
1 'polypeptide(L)'
;MPMKPIKIGVAGVGTMGQNHCKMLHTMVNGIEFVGVYDKYFPLSCEVGKRFGVKSFSAYEELLENVDAVIIATSTVDHFPFVKEAITRNKHVLVEKPFVTSLHESNTIKSLLKNRDIIFQAGHIERFNPAVQHLFNIAKQDDLVSIEARRSGQVQRNIDIDVILNLMIHDIDIVLALNSSPIKRIEAEGISVVNKGQMDIVYAIITFENGVVANLVANRASKEKARMLTITEKEKVVKTDCLTRNLYVYRDVEQHAKKSTENKKESIMEKSWIPRSEPLHSELNHFVQSILQSKPPLIGFNEAARALEVALKIRESASDR
;
A
#
# COMPACT_ATOMS: atom_id res chain seq x y z
N MET A 1 -0.09 -35.07 -6.82
CA MET A 1 1.27 -34.90 -6.26
C MET A 1 1.22 -33.74 -5.29
N PRO A 2 1.85 -33.79 -4.10
CA PRO A 2 1.95 -32.61 -3.25
C PRO A 2 2.66 -31.50 -4.04
N MET A 3 2.09 -30.29 -4.06
CA MET A 3 2.70 -29.16 -4.75
C MET A 3 4.05 -28.86 -4.11
N LYS A 4 5.08 -28.68 -4.94
CA LYS A 4 6.41 -28.27 -4.46
C LYS A 4 6.29 -26.88 -3.80
N PRO A 5 6.85 -26.66 -2.59
CA PRO A 5 6.80 -25.36 -1.94
C PRO A 5 7.52 -24.31 -2.79
N ILE A 6 6.99 -23.08 -2.83
CA ILE A 6 7.62 -21.94 -3.49
C ILE A 6 8.80 -21.48 -2.63
N LYS A 7 9.99 -21.46 -3.20
CA LYS A 7 11.19 -20.95 -2.53
C LYS A 7 11.17 -19.42 -2.52
N ILE A 8 11.20 -18.81 -1.34
CA ILE A 8 11.13 -17.36 -1.18
C ILE A 8 12.37 -16.85 -0.46
N GLY A 9 12.92 -15.75 -0.98
CA GLY A 9 13.99 -14.98 -0.36
C GLY A 9 13.56 -13.57 0.03
N VAL A 10 14.27 -12.95 0.96
CA VAL A 10 14.10 -11.52 1.31
C VAL A 10 15.38 -10.75 1.03
N ALA A 11 15.30 -9.69 0.23
CA ALA A 11 16.39 -8.76 -0.04
C ALA A 11 16.13 -7.43 0.67
N GLY A 12 17.07 -7.03 1.53
CA GLY A 12 16.92 -5.95 2.51
C GLY A 12 16.25 -6.45 3.78
N VAL A 13 17.00 -6.48 4.89
CA VAL A 13 16.51 -6.92 6.21
C VAL A 13 16.59 -5.81 7.26
N GLY A 14 16.27 -4.58 6.84
CA GLY A 14 15.88 -3.50 7.75
C GLY A 14 14.55 -3.78 8.46
N THR A 15 13.89 -2.74 8.97
CA THR A 15 12.64 -2.89 9.75
C THR A 15 11.55 -3.66 9.00
N MET A 16 11.23 -3.27 7.76
CA MET A 16 10.20 -3.96 6.97
C MET A 16 10.63 -5.36 6.53
N GLY A 17 11.88 -5.51 6.10
CA GLY A 17 12.43 -6.83 5.74
C GLY A 17 12.37 -7.83 6.88
N GLN A 18 12.65 -7.42 8.12
CA GLN A 18 12.51 -8.29 9.30
C GLN A 18 11.05 -8.63 9.61
N ASN A 19 10.10 -7.73 9.36
CA ASN A 19 8.67 -8.03 9.47
C ASN A 19 8.26 -9.09 8.44
N HIS A 20 8.74 -8.99 7.19
CA HIS A 20 8.56 -10.02 6.16
C HIS A 20 9.15 -11.36 6.59
N CYS A 21 10.40 -11.37 7.07
CA CYS A 21 11.04 -12.58 7.59
C CYS A 21 10.23 -13.24 8.72
N LYS A 22 9.70 -12.44 9.65
CA LYS A 22 8.86 -12.93 10.74
C LYS A 22 7.58 -13.60 10.22
N MET A 23 6.91 -12.99 9.25
CA MET A 23 5.69 -13.57 8.67
C MET A 23 5.99 -14.84 7.87
N LEU A 24 7.01 -14.82 7.02
CA LEU A 24 7.43 -16.00 6.25
C LEU A 24 7.81 -17.17 7.16
N HIS A 25 8.52 -16.90 8.26
CA HIS A 25 8.89 -17.94 9.22
C HIS A 25 7.67 -18.63 9.88
N THR A 26 6.54 -17.93 10.00
CA THR A 26 5.28 -18.51 10.52
C THR A 26 4.41 -19.18 9.45
N MET A 27 4.69 -18.96 8.17
CA MET A 27 3.94 -19.54 7.06
C MET A 27 4.48 -20.94 6.74
N VAL A 28 3.75 -21.97 7.18
CA VAL A 28 4.19 -23.38 7.07
C VAL A 28 3.68 -24.11 5.81
N ASN A 29 2.75 -23.51 5.05
CA ASN A 29 2.08 -24.16 3.93
C ASN A 29 2.44 -23.50 2.60
N GLY A 30 2.93 -24.29 1.64
CA GLY A 30 3.11 -23.87 0.25
C GLY A 30 4.37 -23.03 -0.03
N ILE A 31 5.20 -22.76 0.98
CA ILE A 31 6.45 -22.00 0.82
C ILE A 31 7.64 -22.65 1.52
N GLU A 32 8.84 -22.29 1.08
CA GLU A 32 10.12 -22.57 1.73
C GLU A 32 10.85 -21.22 1.86
N PHE A 33 11.05 -20.74 3.10
CA PHE A 33 11.84 -19.53 3.33
C PHE A 33 13.32 -19.87 3.26
N VAL A 34 13.95 -19.60 2.12
CA VAL A 34 15.31 -20.08 1.81
C VAL A 34 16.39 -19.25 2.48
N GLY A 35 16.21 -17.93 2.51
CA GLY A 35 17.24 -17.05 3.02
C GLY A 35 17.03 -15.57 2.80
N VAL A 36 18.04 -14.83 3.24
CA VAL A 36 18.05 -13.37 3.27
C VAL A 36 19.32 -12.80 2.65
N TYR A 37 19.21 -11.60 2.12
CA TYR A 37 20.31 -10.79 1.65
C TYR A 37 20.18 -9.36 2.21
N ASP A 38 21.31 -8.74 2.57
CA ASP A 38 21.40 -7.32 2.85
C ASP A 38 22.76 -6.79 2.39
N LYS A 39 22.80 -5.54 1.93
CA LYS A 39 24.06 -4.88 1.58
C LYS A 39 25.04 -4.84 2.74
N TYR A 40 24.53 -4.78 3.98
CA TYR A 40 25.33 -4.93 5.18
C TYR A 40 25.32 -6.39 5.63
N PHE A 41 26.27 -7.17 5.11
CA PHE A 41 26.35 -8.61 5.33
C PHE A 41 26.27 -9.06 6.80
N PRO A 42 26.87 -8.38 7.80
CA PRO A 42 26.70 -8.75 9.20
C PRO A 42 25.24 -8.76 9.67
N LEU A 43 24.40 -7.82 9.21
CA LEU A 43 22.97 -7.80 9.50
C LEU A 43 22.24 -8.98 8.85
N SER A 44 22.57 -9.30 7.60
CA SER A 44 22.06 -10.50 6.91
C SER A 44 22.39 -11.78 7.68
N CYS A 45 23.62 -11.91 8.20
CA CYS A 45 24.05 -13.03 9.06
C CYS A 45 23.26 -13.12 10.37
N GLU A 46 23.06 -11.99 11.06
CA GLU A 46 22.28 -11.96 12.30
C GLU A 46 20.84 -12.40 12.06
N VAL A 47 20.18 -11.83 11.03
CA VAL A 47 18.79 -12.12 10.69
C VAL A 47 18.63 -13.56 10.19
N GLY A 48 19.53 -14.03 9.33
CA GLY A 48 19.51 -15.41 8.85
C GLY A 48 19.66 -16.42 9.99
N LYS A 49 20.60 -16.19 10.92
CA LYS A 49 20.74 -17.00 12.13
C LYS A 49 19.48 -16.99 13.00
N ARG A 50 18.84 -15.81 13.17
CA ARG A 50 17.62 -15.65 13.98
C ARG A 50 16.45 -16.48 13.45
N PHE A 51 16.30 -16.59 12.13
CA PHE A 51 15.20 -17.32 11.50
C PHE A 51 15.58 -18.73 11.01
N GLY A 52 16.85 -19.13 11.17
CA GLY A 52 17.35 -20.44 10.75
C GLY A 52 17.45 -20.61 9.24
N VAL A 53 17.72 -19.53 8.50
CA VAL A 53 17.78 -19.51 7.03
C VAL A 53 19.15 -19.04 6.53
N LYS A 54 19.47 -19.32 5.27
CA LYS A 54 20.77 -18.95 4.69
C LYS A 54 20.90 -17.43 4.56
N SER A 55 22.05 -16.91 4.95
CA SER A 55 22.46 -15.53 4.65
C SER A 55 23.32 -15.52 3.40
N PHE A 56 22.89 -14.80 2.38
CA PHE A 56 23.61 -14.67 1.11
C PHE A 56 24.48 -13.42 1.11
N SER A 57 25.70 -13.53 0.58
CA SER A 57 26.66 -12.43 0.46
C SER A 57 26.42 -11.56 -0.77
N ALA A 58 25.76 -12.11 -1.79
CA ALA A 58 25.38 -11.41 -3.01
C ALA A 58 23.89 -11.62 -3.31
N TYR A 59 23.28 -10.64 -3.97
CA TYR A 59 21.86 -10.68 -4.30
C TYR A 59 21.57 -11.75 -5.37
N GLU A 60 22.49 -11.88 -6.33
CA GLU A 60 22.43 -12.85 -7.41
C GLU A 60 22.43 -14.29 -6.88
N GLU A 61 23.25 -14.57 -5.86
CA GLU A 61 23.27 -15.88 -5.19
C GLU A 61 21.93 -16.18 -4.52
N LEU A 62 21.27 -15.18 -3.90
CA LEU A 62 19.92 -15.37 -3.36
C LEU A 62 18.96 -15.73 -4.50
N LEU A 63 18.98 -14.97 -5.60
CA LEU A 63 18.08 -15.19 -6.75
C LEU A 63 18.28 -16.57 -7.39
N GLU A 64 19.49 -17.11 -7.41
CA GLU A 64 19.77 -18.47 -7.93
C GLU A 64 19.10 -19.56 -7.10
N ASN A 65 18.78 -19.30 -5.83
CA ASN A 65 18.26 -20.28 -4.89
C ASN A 65 16.75 -20.15 -4.61
N VAL A 66 16.05 -19.19 -5.23
CA VAL A 66 14.63 -18.90 -4.95
C VAL A 66 13.79 -18.85 -6.22
N ASP A 67 12.49 -19.09 -6.08
CA ASP A 67 11.48 -18.91 -7.13
C ASP A 67 10.88 -17.49 -7.07
N ALA A 68 10.78 -16.92 -5.87
CA ALA A 68 10.27 -15.59 -5.60
C ALA A 68 11.18 -14.80 -4.65
N VAL A 69 11.14 -13.47 -4.77
CA VAL A 69 11.88 -12.56 -3.88
C VAL A 69 10.99 -11.43 -3.38
N ILE A 70 11.10 -11.15 -2.07
CA ILE A 70 10.58 -9.95 -1.44
C ILE A 70 11.69 -8.91 -1.38
N ILE A 71 11.46 -7.74 -1.96
CA ILE A 71 12.41 -6.63 -2.00
C ILE A 71 11.93 -5.56 -1.01
N ALA A 72 12.64 -5.45 0.11
CA ALA A 72 12.40 -4.51 1.21
C ALA A 72 13.66 -3.69 1.52
N THR A 73 14.38 -3.30 0.46
CA THR A 73 15.56 -2.43 0.52
C THR A 73 15.14 -0.96 0.67
N SER A 74 16.10 -0.03 0.57
CA SER A 74 15.74 1.38 0.41
C SER A 74 15.04 1.61 -0.94
N THR A 75 14.14 2.59 -1.02
CA THR A 75 13.35 2.82 -2.24
C THR A 75 14.20 3.20 -3.45
N VAL A 76 15.32 3.91 -3.25
CA VAL A 76 16.27 4.22 -4.34
C VAL A 76 16.93 2.95 -4.90
N ASP A 77 17.02 1.89 -4.10
CA ASP A 77 17.57 0.60 -4.50
C ASP A 77 16.50 -0.32 -5.11
N HIS A 78 15.21 0.01 -5.07
CA HIS A 78 14.15 -0.90 -5.57
C HIS A 78 14.33 -1.21 -7.06
N PHE A 79 14.57 -0.19 -7.90
CA PHE A 79 14.66 -0.39 -9.35
C PHE A 79 15.73 -1.41 -9.78
N PRO A 80 17.02 -1.29 -9.37
CA PRO A 80 18.03 -2.27 -9.76
C PRO A 80 17.71 -3.68 -9.25
N PHE A 81 17.19 -3.82 -8.03
CA PHE A 81 16.83 -5.14 -7.47
C PHE A 81 15.67 -5.78 -8.23
N VAL A 82 14.59 -5.02 -8.46
CA VAL A 82 13.41 -5.48 -9.21
C VAL A 82 13.80 -5.87 -10.63
N LYS A 83 14.60 -5.04 -11.31
CA LYS A 83 15.07 -5.31 -12.68
C LYS A 83 15.84 -6.64 -12.76
N GLU A 84 16.76 -6.88 -11.83
CA GLU A 84 17.57 -8.10 -11.81
C GLU A 84 16.71 -9.34 -11.55
N ALA A 85 15.79 -9.28 -10.57
CA ALA A 85 14.87 -10.37 -10.27
C ALA A 85 13.98 -10.75 -11.47
N ILE A 86 13.38 -9.75 -12.14
CA ILE A 86 12.54 -9.99 -13.33
C ILE A 86 13.37 -10.55 -14.49
N THR A 87 14.60 -10.06 -14.68
CA THR A 87 15.50 -10.54 -15.74
C THR A 87 15.82 -12.03 -15.54
N ARG A 88 15.92 -12.48 -14.29
CA ARG A 88 16.11 -13.88 -13.89
C ARG A 88 14.82 -14.70 -13.74
N ASN A 89 13.69 -14.18 -14.24
CA ASN A 89 12.37 -14.83 -14.18
C ASN A 89 11.89 -15.18 -12.76
N LYS A 90 12.13 -14.30 -11.79
CA LYS A 90 11.66 -14.48 -10.41
C LYS A 90 10.35 -13.75 -10.18
N HIS A 91 9.44 -14.36 -9.43
CA HIS A 91 8.27 -13.65 -8.89
C HIS A 91 8.75 -12.58 -7.91
N VAL A 92 8.13 -11.40 -7.95
CA VAL A 92 8.58 -10.23 -7.21
C VAL A 92 7.46 -9.68 -6.35
N LEU A 93 7.71 -9.54 -5.06
CA LEU A 93 7.00 -8.61 -4.20
C LEU A 93 7.98 -7.49 -3.84
N VAL A 94 7.60 -6.23 -4.05
CA VAL A 94 8.46 -5.08 -3.75
C VAL A 94 7.72 -4.06 -2.89
N GLU A 95 8.38 -3.58 -1.84
CA GLU A 95 7.84 -2.54 -0.97
C GLU A 95 7.48 -1.26 -1.74
N LYS A 96 6.51 -0.51 -1.20
CA LYS A 96 6.06 0.74 -1.83
C LYS A 96 6.99 1.92 -1.49
N PRO A 97 7.10 2.92 -2.39
CA PRO A 97 6.73 2.81 -3.81
C PRO A 97 7.69 1.85 -4.52
N PHE A 98 7.20 1.12 -5.51
CA PHE A 98 8.03 0.08 -6.15
C PHE A 98 9.22 0.62 -6.95
N VAL A 99 9.17 1.91 -7.36
CA VAL A 99 10.25 2.68 -8.01
C VAL A 99 10.03 4.17 -7.72
N THR A 100 10.98 5.03 -8.11
CA THR A 100 10.94 6.48 -7.80
C THR A 100 10.53 7.36 -8.98
N SER A 101 10.54 6.82 -10.21
CA SER A 101 10.25 7.59 -11.42
C SER A 101 9.38 6.83 -12.43
N LEU A 102 8.71 7.58 -13.30
CA LEU A 102 7.96 7.02 -14.43
C LEU A 102 8.87 6.32 -15.45
N HIS A 103 10.13 6.76 -15.58
CA HIS A 103 11.10 6.12 -16.47
C HIS A 103 11.46 4.71 -16.01
N GLU A 104 11.75 4.54 -14.71
CA GLU A 104 11.98 3.24 -14.09
C GLU A 104 10.73 2.35 -14.21
N SER A 105 9.55 2.90 -13.91
CA SER A 105 8.26 2.21 -14.05
C SER A 105 8.05 1.67 -15.47
N ASN A 106 8.27 2.49 -16.50
CA ASN A 106 8.14 2.08 -17.90
C ASN A 106 9.16 1.00 -18.30
N THR A 107 10.36 1.04 -17.73
CA THR A 107 11.36 -0.02 -17.92
C THR A 107 10.87 -1.34 -17.33
N ILE A 108 10.36 -1.33 -16.09
CA ILE A 108 9.78 -2.52 -15.45
C ILE A 108 8.58 -3.06 -16.25
N LYS A 109 7.69 -2.18 -16.73
CA LYS A 109 6.57 -2.55 -17.62
C LYS A 109 7.05 -3.35 -18.84
N SER A 110 8.12 -2.87 -19.46
CA SER A 110 8.70 -3.48 -20.65
C SER A 110 9.32 -4.85 -20.33
N LEU A 111 9.97 -4.99 -19.17
CA LEU A 111 10.56 -6.26 -18.73
C LEU A 111 9.52 -7.32 -18.37
N LEU A 112 8.38 -6.92 -17.81
CA LEU A 112 7.27 -7.81 -17.46
C LEU A 112 6.49 -8.31 -18.70
N LYS A 113 6.60 -7.62 -19.83
CA LYS A 113 5.87 -7.98 -21.05
C LYS A 113 6.23 -9.39 -21.51
N ASN A 114 5.21 -10.20 -21.79
CA ASN A 114 5.34 -11.59 -22.27
C ASN A 114 6.11 -12.51 -21.29
N ARG A 115 6.07 -12.23 -19.98
CA ARG A 115 6.62 -13.12 -18.95
C ARG A 115 5.53 -13.57 -18.00
N ASP A 116 5.58 -14.84 -17.61
CA ASP A 116 4.68 -15.43 -16.62
C ASP A 116 5.20 -15.19 -15.20
N ILE A 117 5.41 -13.92 -14.86
CA ILE A 117 5.93 -13.47 -13.57
C ILE A 117 4.82 -12.77 -12.79
N ILE A 118 4.68 -13.16 -11.53
CA ILE A 118 3.82 -12.44 -10.58
C ILE A 118 4.64 -11.27 -10.03
N PHE A 119 4.16 -10.06 -10.29
CA PHE A 119 4.68 -8.82 -9.72
C PHE A 119 3.62 -8.23 -8.80
N GLN A 120 3.94 -8.06 -7.53
CA GLN A 120 3.08 -7.42 -6.53
C GLN A 120 3.81 -6.25 -5.87
N ALA A 121 3.12 -5.12 -5.72
CA ALA A 121 3.62 -4.01 -4.91
C ALA A 121 3.08 -4.08 -3.47
N GLY A 122 3.90 -3.68 -2.51
CA GLY A 122 3.65 -3.72 -1.06
C GLY A 122 2.67 -2.66 -0.56
N HIS A 123 1.52 -2.50 -1.22
CA HIS A 123 0.43 -1.62 -0.77
C HIS A 123 -0.40 -2.28 0.33
N ILE A 124 0.25 -2.53 1.47
CA ILE A 124 -0.26 -3.30 2.60
C ILE A 124 -1.64 -2.84 3.11
N GLU A 125 -1.99 -1.56 3.00
CA GLU A 125 -3.27 -1.04 3.49
C GLU A 125 -4.48 -1.60 2.71
N ARG A 126 -4.29 -2.12 1.49
CA ARG A 126 -5.31 -2.89 0.74
C ARG A 126 -5.68 -4.21 1.42
N PHE A 127 -4.80 -4.71 2.27
CA PHE A 127 -5.00 -5.90 3.10
C PHE A 127 -5.39 -5.56 4.55
N ASN A 128 -5.56 -4.28 4.89
CA ASN A 128 -6.08 -3.88 6.19
C ASN A 128 -7.56 -4.29 6.31
N PRO A 129 -7.97 -5.06 7.33
CA PRO A 129 -9.36 -5.49 7.49
C PRO A 129 -10.40 -4.38 7.46
N ALA A 130 -10.06 -3.22 8.02
CA ALA A 130 -10.96 -2.07 8.04
C ALA A 130 -11.15 -1.48 6.64
N VAL A 131 -10.09 -1.44 5.85
CA VAL A 131 -10.11 -1.01 4.45
C VAL A 131 -10.84 -2.03 3.58
N GLN A 132 -10.58 -3.34 3.77
CA GLN A 132 -11.31 -4.40 3.05
C GLN A 132 -12.81 -4.36 3.35
N HIS A 133 -13.20 -4.17 4.61
CA HIS A 133 -14.61 -4.02 4.96
C HIS A 133 -15.22 -2.77 4.31
N LEU A 134 -14.49 -1.67 4.31
CA LEU A 134 -14.89 -0.45 3.61
C LEU A 134 -15.09 -0.70 2.10
N PHE A 135 -14.21 -1.45 1.42
CA PHE A 135 -14.40 -1.84 0.02
C PHE A 135 -15.64 -2.70 -0.21
N ASN A 136 -16.01 -3.56 0.74
CA ASN A 136 -17.18 -4.43 0.62
C ASN A 136 -18.51 -3.67 0.75
N ILE A 137 -18.53 -2.58 1.51
CA ILE A 137 -19.75 -1.80 1.75
C ILE A 137 -19.85 -0.57 0.84
N ALA A 138 -18.72 -0.05 0.35
CA ALA A 138 -18.71 1.11 -0.53
C ALA A 138 -19.19 0.74 -1.94
N LYS A 139 -19.98 1.62 -2.56
CA LYS A 139 -20.49 1.44 -3.92
C LYS A 139 -20.01 2.57 -4.80
N GLN A 140 -19.23 2.23 -5.83
CA GLN A 140 -18.63 3.21 -6.72
C GLN A 140 -19.66 4.18 -7.34
N ASP A 141 -20.82 3.69 -7.75
CA ASP A 141 -21.89 4.50 -8.39
C ASP A 141 -22.58 5.49 -7.45
N ASP A 142 -22.42 5.30 -6.13
CA ASP A 142 -23.00 6.15 -5.10
C ASP A 142 -21.98 7.08 -4.44
N LEU A 143 -20.69 6.95 -4.78
CA LEU A 143 -19.63 7.81 -4.26
C LEU A 143 -19.86 9.28 -4.63
N VAL A 144 -19.71 10.14 -3.62
CA VAL A 144 -19.75 11.61 -3.75
C VAL A 144 -18.38 12.20 -3.43
N SER A 145 -17.80 11.82 -2.29
CA SER A 145 -16.46 12.27 -1.90
C SER A 145 -15.70 11.24 -1.09
N ILE A 146 -14.37 11.35 -1.12
CA ILE A 146 -13.47 10.54 -0.32
C ILE A 146 -12.52 11.47 0.43
N GLU A 147 -12.32 11.26 1.71
CA GLU A 147 -11.33 11.98 2.51
C GLU A 147 -10.36 10.99 3.13
N ALA A 148 -9.07 11.26 3.03
CA ALA A 148 -8.04 10.49 3.70
C ALA A 148 -7.11 11.40 4.50
N ARG A 149 -6.86 11.03 5.75
CA ARG A 149 -5.88 11.71 6.61
C ARG A 149 -4.90 10.70 7.16
N ARG A 150 -3.64 10.88 6.81
CA ARG A 150 -2.52 10.09 7.32
C ARG A 150 -1.51 11.00 7.98
N SER A 151 -1.38 10.86 9.30
CA SER A 151 -0.45 11.65 10.08
C SER A 151 0.33 10.79 11.08
N GLY A 152 1.50 11.29 11.45
CA GLY A 152 2.30 10.72 12.52
C GLY A 152 3.78 10.92 12.28
N GLN A 153 4.53 11.06 13.38
CA GLN A 153 5.96 11.29 13.31
C GLN A 153 6.68 10.09 12.68
N VAL A 154 7.28 10.34 11.53
CA VAL A 154 8.19 9.41 10.85
C VAL A 154 9.63 9.80 11.21
N GLN A 155 10.57 8.85 11.23
CA GLN A 155 11.99 9.18 11.35
C GLN A 155 12.38 10.18 10.26
N ARG A 156 13.02 11.29 10.66
CA ARG A 156 13.18 12.49 9.84
C ARG A 156 14.25 12.36 8.74
N ASN A 157 15.02 11.27 8.75
CA ASN A 157 16.14 11.01 7.84
C ASN A 157 15.78 10.03 6.71
N ILE A 158 14.51 9.99 6.30
CA ILE A 158 14.10 9.20 5.14
C ILE A 158 14.17 10.11 3.92
N ASP A 159 14.99 9.74 2.95
CA ASP A 159 15.24 10.46 1.68
C ASP A 159 14.03 10.50 0.73
N ILE A 160 12.85 10.13 1.22
CA ILE A 160 11.61 10.02 0.45
C ILE A 160 10.63 11.07 0.97
N ASP A 161 10.05 11.82 0.04
CA ASP A 161 9.06 12.84 0.35
C ASP A 161 7.81 12.25 1.03
N VAL A 162 7.04 13.12 1.71
CA VAL A 162 5.85 12.70 2.46
C VAL A 162 4.76 12.09 1.56
N ILE A 163 4.75 12.42 0.26
CA ILE A 163 3.77 11.92 -0.70
C ILE A 163 4.06 10.45 -1.00
N LEU A 164 5.28 10.14 -1.45
CA LEU A 164 5.71 8.79 -1.79
C LEU A 164 5.84 7.87 -0.58
N ASN A 165 6.05 8.42 0.61
CA ASN A 165 6.14 7.61 1.82
C ASN A 165 4.78 7.37 2.50
N LEU A 166 3.97 8.42 2.67
CA LEU A 166 2.69 8.36 3.39
C LEU A 166 1.49 8.40 2.43
N MET A 167 1.35 9.47 1.66
CA MET A 167 0.13 9.74 0.86
C MET A 167 -0.16 8.64 -0.16
N ILE A 168 0.86 7.96 -0.69
CA ILE A 168 0.72 6.93 -1.72
C ILE A 168 -0.19 5.76 -1.29
N HIS A 169 -0.27 5.48 0.01
CA HIS A 169 -1.22 4.48 0.54
C HIS A 169 -2.66 4.91 0.30
N ASP A 170 -2.96 6.18 0.54
CA ASP A 170 -4.30 6.73 0.42
C ASP A 170 -4.66 6.99 -1.04
N ILE A 171 -3.68 7.37 -1.88
CA ILE A 171 -3.82 7.45 -3.34
C ILE A 171 -4.26 6.10 -3.90
N ASP A 172 -3.56 5.02 -3.56
CA ASP A 172 -3.90 3.66 -4.02
C ASP A 172 -5.32 3.26 -3.62
N ILE A 173 -5.72 3.50 -2.36
CA ILE A 173 -7.08 3.22 -1.89
C ILE A 173 -8.12 4.03 -2.68
N VAL A 174 -7.90 5.32 -2.89
CA VAL A 174 -8.82 6.19 -3.65
C VAL A 174 -8.97 5.72 -5.09
N LEU A 175 -7.87 5.41 -5.77
CA LEU A 175 -7.89 4.97 -7.17
C LEU A 175 -8.58 3.62 -7.35
N ALA A 176 -8.55 2.79 -6.31
CA ALA A 176 -9.23 1.51 -6.34
C ALA A 176 -10.70 1.58 -5.89
N LEU A 177 -11.11 2.63 -5.15
CA LEU A 177 -12.52 2.91 -4.87
C LEU A 177 -13.22 3.55 -6.06
N ASN A 178 -12.52 4.42 -6.78
CA ASN A 178 -13.05 5.14 -7.93
C ASN A 178 -12.18 4.92 -9.16
N SER A 179 -12.64 4.05 -10.06
CA SER A 179 -11.91 3.73 -11.28
C SER A 179 -11.98 4.82 -12.36
N SER A 180 -12.83 5.85 -12.19
CA SER A 180 -12.98 6.98 -13.12
C SER A 180 -11.64 7.64 -13.46
N PRO A 181 -11.48 8.21 -14.68
CA PRO A 181 -10.35 9.06 -14.99
C PRO A 181 -10.28 10.28 -14.08
N ILE A 182 -9.06 10.76 -13.83
CA ILE A 182 -8.80 11.99 -13.07
C ILE A 182 -8.89 13.18 -14.03
N LYS A 183 -9.70 14.17 -13.65
CA LYS A 183 -9.91 15.42 -14.37
C LYS A 183 -8.88 16.48 -13.99
N ARG A 184 -8.64 16.67 -12.69
CA ARG A 184 -7.63 17.62 -12.17
C ARG A 184 -7.06 17.19 -10.83
N ILE A 185 -5.84 17.64 -10.55
CA ILE A 185 -5.15 17.51 -9.28
C ILE A 185 -4.68 18.89 -8.87
N GLU A 186 -4.93 19.26 -7.62
CA GLU A 186 -4.47 20.51 -7.00
C GLU A 186 -3.82 20.14 -5.65
N ALA A 187 -2.66 20.70 -5.35
CA ALA A 187 -1.95 20.39 -4.11
C ALA A 187 -1.18 21.58 -3.54
N GLU A 188 -1.01 21.59 -2.23
CA GLU A 188 -0.20 22.57 -1.49
C GLU A 188 0.70 21.84 -0.50
N GLY A 189 1.99 22.21 -0.50
CA GLY A 189 3.02 21.63 0.34
C GLY A 189 3.52 22.62 1.38
N ILE A 190 3.91 22.09 2.55
CA ILE A 190 4.50 22.89 3.64
C ILE A 190 5.77 22.19 4.12
N SER A 191 6.87 22.94 4.13
CA SER A 191 8.15 22.52 4.71
C SER A 191 8.24 23.00 6.17
N VAL A 192 8.39 22.08 7.13
CA VAL A 192 8.43 22.40 8.57
C VAL A 192 9.86 22.32 9.11
N VAL A 193 10.61 21.28 8.73
CA VAL A 193 11.96 21.02 9.27
C VAL A 193 13.04 21.52 8.32
N ASN A 194 13.00 21.06 7.06
CA ASN A 194 13.99 21.37 6.04
C ASN A 194 13.28 22.07 4.88
N LYS A 195 13.74 23.28 4.52
CA LYS A 195 13.26 23.96 3.31
C LYS A 195 13.51 23.07 2.08
N GLY A 196 12.52 23.00 1.17
CA GLY A 196 12.59 22.16 -0.02
C GLY A 196 12.20 20.70 0.21
N GLN A 197 11.81 20.31 1.43
CA GLN A 197 11.31 18.97 1.73
C GLN A 197 9.96 19.05 2.44
N MET A 198 8.89 18.91 1.64
CA MET A 198 7.51 18.96 2.15
C MET A 198 7.28 17.93 3.26
N ASP A 199 6.86 18.43 4.42
CA ASP A 199 6.49 17.65 5.61
C ASP A 199 4.97 17.42 5.70
N ILE A 200 4.21 18.33 5.10
CA ILE A 200 2.75 18.30 5.06
C ILE A 200 2.33 18.56 3.63
N VAL A 201 1.42 17.74 3.11
CA VAL A 201 0.80 17.96 1.80
C VAL A 201 -0.69 17.79 1.91
N TYR A 202 -1.40 18.75 1.35
CA TYR A 202 -2.84 18.71 1.09
C TYR A 202 -3.03 18.52 -0.41
N ALA A 203 -3.84 17.57 -0.83
CA ALA A 203 -4.12 17.32 -2.24
C ALA A 203 -5.61 17.08 -2.48
N ILE A 204 -6.14 17.69 -3.53
CA ILE A 204 -7.51 17.50 -4.01
C ILE A 204 -7.45 16.86 -5.40
N ILE A 205 -8.07 15.70 -5.55
CA ILE A 205 -8.19 14.99 -6.82
C ILE A 205 -9.65 15.07 -7.25
N THR A 206 -9.94 15.68 -8.40
CA THR A 206 -11.28 15.68 -9.01
C THR A 206 -11.32 14.67 -10.14
N PHE A 207 -12.32 13.80 -10.13
CA PHE A 207 -12.54 12.79 -11.17
C PHE A 207 -13.56 13.24 -12.22
N GLU A 208 -13.53 12.65 -13.40
CA GLU A 208 -14.47 12.97 -14.49
C GLU A 208 -15.94 12.66 -14.13
N ASN A 209 -16.18 11.65 -13.28
CA ASN A 209 -17.52 11.35 -12.77
C ASN A 209 -18.00 12.30 -11.65
N GLY A 210 -17.26 13.36 -11.34
CA GLY A 210 -17.63 14.36 -10.35
C GLY A 210 -17.24 14.03 -8.91
N VAL A 211 -16.74 12.82 -8.64
CA VAL A 211 -16.20 12.46 -7.31
C VAL A 211 -14.99 13.32 -7.00
N VAL A 212 -14.88 13.79 -5.75
CA VAL A 212 -13.73 14.55 -5.25
C VAL A 212 -13.07 13.80 -4.11
N ALA A 213 -11.75 13.59 -4.19
CA ALA A 213 -10.95 13.03 -3.11
C ALA A 213 -10.05 14.11 -2.49
N ASN A 214 -10.08 14.24 -1.16
CA ASN A 214 -9.24 15.14 -0.39
C ASN A 214 -8.25 14.34 0.47
N LEU A 215 -6.95 14.53 0.25
CA LEU A 215 -5.88 13.76 0.87
C LEU A 215 -5.00 14.67 1.71
N VAL A 216 -4.70 14.24 2.94
CA VAL A 216 -3.77 14.92 3.83
C VAL A 216 -2.71 13.94 4.29
N ALA A 217 -1.44 14.25 4.00
CA ALA A 217 -0.30 13.54 4.54
C ALA A 217 0.53 14.49 5.42
N ASN A 218 0.80 14.11 6.67
CA ASN A 218 1.48 14.96 7.63
C ASN A 218 2.47 14.17 8.50
N ARG A 219 3.76 14.24 8.16
CA ARG A 219 4.83 13.59 8.95
C ARG A 219 5.33 14.46 10.12
N ALA A 220 4.93 15.73 10.19
CA ALA A 220 5.27 16.65 11.27
C ALA A 220 4.35 16.51 12.51
N SER A 221 3.19 15.83 12.36
CA SER A 221 2.23 15.67 13.44
C SER A 221 2.74 14.77 14.57
N LYS A 222 2.47 15.17 15.82
CA LYS A 222 2.65 14.33 17.01
C LYS A 222 1.54 13.29 17.16
N GLU A 223 0.37 13.57 16.58
CA GLU A 223 -0.77 12.66 16.56
C GLU A 223 -0.63 11.66 15.41
N LYS A 224 -0.70 10.36 15.74
CA LYS A 224 -0.82 9.30 14.74
C LYS A 224 -2.29 9.13 14.35
N ALA A 225 -2.60 9.34 13.07
CA ALA A 225 -3.94 9.14 12.52
C ALA A 225 -3.86 8.42 11.16
N ARG A 226 -4.79 7.50 10.91
CA ARG A 226 -5.03 6.88 9.60
C ARG A 226 -6.53 6.76 9.39
N MET A 227 -7.13 7.84 8.91
CA MET A 227 -8.57 7.97 8.77
C MET A 227 -8.95 7.95 7.30
N LEU A 228 -10.03 7.23 6.98
CA LEU A 228 -10.73 7.32 5.71
C LEU A 228 -12.19 7.65 5.97
N THR A 229 -12.73 8.60 5.21
CA THR A 229 -14.15 8.91 5.18
C THR A 229 -14.64 8.81 3.75
N ILE A 230 -15.72 8.08 3.53
CA ILE A 230 -16.41 7.98 2.24
C ILE A 230 -17.80 8.56 2.43
N THR A 231 -18.13 9.54 1.60
CA THR A 231 -19.49 10.06 1.49
C THR A 231 -20.12 9.46 0.26
N GLU A 232 -21.23 8.76 0.46
CA GLU A 232 -22.13 8.32 -0.59
C GLU A 232 -23.45 9.10 -0.52
N LYS A 233 -24.30 8.95 -1.53
CA LYS A 233 -25.62 9.62 -1.59
C LYS A 233 -26.48 9.41 -0.34
N GLU A 234 -26.46 8.21 0.21
CA GLU A 234 -27.37 7.75 1.28
C GLU A 234 -26.66 7.48 2.60
N LYS A 235 -25.32 7.50 2.63
CA LYS A 235 -24.54 7.14 3.82
C LYS A 235 -23.16 7.76 3.85
N VAL A 236 -22.61 7.86 5.06
CA VAL A 236 -21.20 8.18 5.28
C VAL A 236 -20.53 7.01 5.98
N VAL A 237 -19.39 6.56 5.47
CA VAL A 237 -18.58 5.51 6.08
C VAL A 237 -17.30 6.14 6.58
N LYS A 238 -17.00 6.01 7.87
CA LYS A 238 -15.77 6.51 8.48
C LYS A 238 -15.00 5.36 9.11
N THR A 239 -13.73 5.21 8.76
CA THR A 239 -12.87 4.18 9.33
C THR A 239 -11.58 4.74 9.90
N ASP A 240 -11.21 4.25 11.08
CA ASP A 240 -9.88 4.40 11.66
C ASP A 240 -9.10 3.10 11.41
N CYS A 241 -8.11 3.19 10.51
CA CYS A 241 -7.31 2.06 10.08
C CYS A 241 -6.30 1.59 11.15
N LEU A 242 -6.00 2.43 12.15
CA LEU A 242 -5.15 2.05 13.29
C LEU A 242 -5.94 1.24 14.30
N THR A 243 -7.12 1.73 14.69
CA THR A 243 -7.95 1.08 15.72
C THR A 243 -8.91 0.04 15.16
N ARG A 244 -9.01 -0.09 13.83
CA ARG A 244 -9.88 -1.02 13.11
C ARG A 244 -11.35 -0.80 13.45
N ASN A 245 -11.72 0.46 13.67
CA ASN A 245 -13.10 0.86 13.92
C ASN A 245 -13.68 1.43 12.64
N LEU A 246 -14.86 0.93 12.24
CA LEU A 246 -15.62 1.47 11.12
C LEU A 246 -17.02 1.83 11.59
N TYR A 247 -17.44 3.02 11.20
CA TYR A 247 -18.73 3.61 11.53
C TYR A 247 -19.48 3.92 10.25
N VAL A 248 -20.75 3.52 10.18
CA VAL A 248 -21.65 3.86 9.08
C VAL A 248 -22.73 4.78 9.62
N TYR A 249 -22.88 5.93 8.99
CA TYR A 249 -23.90 6.93 9.29
C TYR A 249 -24.95 6.92 8.18
N ARG A 250 -26.23 6.81 8.55
CA ARG A 250 -27.37 6.86 7.62
C ARG A 250 -28.51 7.66 8.23
N ASP A 251 -29.31 8.29 7.39
CA ASP A 251 -30.59 8.86 7.80
C ASP A 251 -31.55 7.73 8.20
N VAL A 252 -32.31 7.92 9.26
CA VAL A 252 -33.47 7.05 9.55
C VAL A 252 -34.64 7.51 8.71
N GLU A 253 -35.14 6.64 7.83
CA GLU A 253 -36.50 6.84 7.32
C GLU A 253 -37.47 6.61 8.48
N GLN A 254 -37.90 7.71 9.12
CA GLN A 254 -39.05 7.65 10.01
C GLN A 254 -40.28 7.36 9.16
N HIS A 255 -40.79 6.13 9.22
CA HIS A 255 -42.17 5.86 8.82
C HIS A 255 -43.08 6.82 9.59
N ALA A 256 -43.61 7.79 8.86
CA ALA A 256 -44.32 8.95 9.33
C ALA A 256 -45.28 8.69 10.51
N LYS A 257 -45.05 9.40 11.62
CA LYS A 257 -46.14 9.98 12.40
C LYS A 257 -45.87 11.47 12.56
N LYS A 258 -46.71 12.26 11.90
CA LYS A 258 -46.85 13.73 11.97
C LYS A 258 -46.36 14.31 13.31
N SER A 259 -45.14 14.82 13.33
CA SER A 259 -44.73 15.88 14.24
C SER A 259 -43.95 16.92 13.44
N THR A 260 -44.26 18.18 13.68
CA THR A 260 -43.84 19.36 12.90
C THR A 260 -42.36 19.76 13.08
N GLU A 261 -41.52 18.82 13.49
CA GLU A 261 -40.07 19.00 13.60
C GLU A 261 -39.38 17.84 12.89
N ASN A 262 -39.13 17.98 11.58
CA ASN A 262 -38.33 17.05 10.79
C ASN A 262 -36.85 17.11 11.23
N LYS A 263 -36.53 16.61 12.44
CA LYS A 263 -35.15 16.25 12.78
C LYS A 263 -34.88 14.88 12.16
N LYS A 264 -34.19 14.87 11.03
CA LYS A 264 -33.54 13.65 10.53
C LYS A 264 -32.51 13.21 11.58
N GLU A 265 -32.84 12.16 12.32
CA GLU A 265 -31.88 11.50 13.19
C GLU A 265 -30.94 10.65 12.33
N SER A 266 -29.65 10.64 12.66
CA SER A 266 -28.67 9.75 12.02
C SER A 266 -28.38 8.57 12.93
N ILE A 267 -28.44 7.35 12.39
CA ILE A 267 -27.97 6.15 13.10
C ILE A 267 -26.49 5.99 12.82
N MET A 268 -25.71 5.75 13.87
CA MET A 268 -24.31 5.36 13.79
C MET A 268 -24.20 3.86 14.09
N GLU A 269 -23.87 3.06 13.07
CA GLU A 269 -23.61 1.63 13.23
C GLU A 269 -22.11 1.38 13.31
N LYS A 270 -21.66 0.73 14.39
CA LYS A 270 -20.29 0.26 14.49
C LYS A 270 -20.18 -1.15 13.91
N SER A 271 -19.38 -1.29 12.85
CA SER A 271 -19.13 -2.60 12.23
C SER A 271 -18.09 -3.40 13.02
N TRP A 272 -18.34 -4.69 13.20
CA TRP A 272 -17.34 -5.61 13.74
C TRP A 272 -16.35 -5.99 12.64
N ILE A 273 -15.06 -5.76 12.88
CA ILE A 273 -13.98 -6.05 11.93
C ILE A 273 -13.14 -7.20 12.51
N PRO A 274 -13.00 -8.33 11.79
CA PRO A 274 -12.19 -9.44 12.24
C PRO A 274 -10.72 -9.02 12.37
N ARG A 275 -10.02 -9.62 13.34
CA ARG A 275 -8.57 -9.42 13.46
C ARG A 275 -7.88 -10.26 12.39
N SER A 276 -7.16 -9.61 11.49
CA SER A 276 -6.11 -10.24 10.70
C SER A 276 -4.88 -9.34 10.69
N GLU A 277 -3.72 -9.94 10.43
CA GLU A 277 -2.49 -9.18 10.29
C GLU A 277 -2.27 -8.83 8.81
N PRO A 278 -2.29 -7.54 8.42
CA PRO A 278 -2.29 -7.15 7.00
C PRO A 278 -1.08 -7.67 6.22
N LEU A 279 0.10 -7.68 6.84
CA LEU A 279 1.33 -8.17 6.20
C LEU A 279 1.24 -9.68 5.91
N HIS A 280 0.67 -10.46 6.84
CA HIS A 280 0.44 -11.88 6.62
C HIS A 280 -0.55 -12.10 5.46
N SER A 281 -1.63 -11.33 5.42
CA SER A 281 -2.61 -11.39 4.33
C SER A 281 -2.00 -11.03 2.97
N GLU A 282 -1.14 -10.00 2.91
CA GLU A 282 -0.42 -9.58 1.70
C GLU A 282 0.50 -10.68 1.16
N LEU A 283 1.30 -11.29 2.04
CA LEU A 283 2.22 -12.37 1.67
C LEU A 283 1.48 -13.63 1.25
N ASN A 284 0.42 -14.00 1.97
CA ASN A 284 -0.41 -15.12 1.56
C ASN A 284 -1.06 -14.87 0.19
N HIS A 285 -1.56 -13.66 -0.07
CA HIS A 285 -2.11 -13.29 -1.38
C HIS A 285 -1.07 -13.42 -2.50
N PHE A 286 0.17 -12.96 -2.26
CA PHE A 286 1.27 -13.10 -3.21
C PHE A 286 1.57 -14.56 -3.53
N VAL A 287 1.69 -15.41 -2.50
CA VAL A 287 1.90 -16.86 -2.65
C VAL A 287 0.76 -17.52 -3.42
N GLN A 288 -0.49 -17.20 -3.08
CA GLN A 288 -1.65 -17.74 -3.79
C GLN A 288 -1.70 -17.28 -5.26
N SER A 289 -1.30 -16.04 -5.54
CA SER A 289 -1.22 -15.52 -6.91
C SER A 289 -0.20 -16.30 -7.75
N ILE A 290 0.93 -16.68 -7.16
CA ILE A 290 1.93 -17.55 -7.81
C ILE A 290 1.37 -18.95 -8.04
N LEU A 291 0.85 -19.61 -6.99
CA LEU A 291 0.35 -20.99 -7.07
C LEU A 291 -0.80 -21.14 -8.06
N GLN A 292 -1.64 -20.12 -8.19
CA GLN A 292 -2.82 -20.14 -9.05
C GLN A 292 -2.57 -19.49 -10.42
N SER A 293 -1.38 -18.93 -10.66
CA SER A 293 -1.05 -18.12 -11.84
C SER A 293 -2.09 -17.02 -12.11
N LYS A 294 -2.54 -16.35 -11.04
CA LYS A 294 -3.53 -15.27 -11.10
C LYS A 294 -2.86 -13.92 -10.83
N PRO A 295 -3.34 -12.83 -11.46
CA PRO A 295 -2.88 -11.49 -11.14
C PRO A 295 -3.07 -11.18 -9.65
N PRO A 296 -2.09 -10.54 -8.98
CA PRO A 296 -2.26 -10.11 -7.61
C PRO A 296 -3.24 -8.92 -7.52
N LEU A 297 -3.73 -8.63 -6.32
CA LEU A 297 -4.67 -7.54 -6.07
C LEU A 297 -4.06 -6.16 -6.39
N ILE A 298 -2.75 -6.02 -6.18
CA ILE A 298 -1.97 -4.83 -6.50
C ILE A 298 -0.79 -5.28 -7.37
N GLY A 299 -1.07 -5.40 -8.66
CA GLY A 299 -0.06 -5.71 -9.66
C GLY A 299 0.72 -4.47 -10.08
N PHE A 300 1.46 -4.61 -11.18
CA PHE A 300 2.23 -3.51 -11.75
C PHE A 300 1.34 -2.31 -12.13
N ASN A 301 0.17 -2.55 -12.72
CA ASN A 301 -0.68 -1.47 -13.25
C ASN A 301 -1.24 -0.58 -12.13
N GLU A 302 -1.72 -1.19 -11.05
CA GLU A 302 -2.24 -0.47 -9.88
C GLU A 302 -1.12 0.36 -9.23
N ALA A 303 0.03 -0.26 -9.00
CA ALA A 303 1.19 0.40 -8.40
C ALA A 303 1.73 1.55 -9.28
N ALA A 304 1.79 1.35 -10.60
CA ALA A 304 2.22 2.38 -11.56
C ALA A 304 1.25 3.55 -11.59
N ARG A 305 -0.07 3.30 -11.54
CA ARG A 305 -1.09 4.35 -11.48
C ARG A 305 -0.99 5.16 -10.19
N ALA A 306 -0.80 4.49 -9.04
CA ALA A 306 -0.61 5.17 -7.76
C ALA A 306 0.66 6.03 -7.76
N LEU A 307 1.77 5.52 -8.31
CA LEU A 307 3.01 6.28 -8.47
C LEU A 307 2.81 7.50 -9.39
N GLU A 308 2.15 7.35 -10.54
CA GLU A 308 1.88 8.44 -11.47
C GLU A 308 1.11 9.58 -10.79
N VAL A 309 0.05 9.25 -10.05
CA VAL A 309 -0.75 10.23 -9.32
C VAL A 309 0.05 10.89 -8.21
N ALA A 310 0.86 10.13 -7.47
CA ALA A 310 1.75 10.67 -6.45
C ALA A 310 2.75 11.68 -7.02
N LEU A 311 3.34 11.38 -8.19
CA LEU A 311 4.26 12.27 -8.87
C LEU A 311 3.56 13.54 -9.39
N LYS A 312 2.34 13.42 -9.93
CA LYS A 312 1.52 14.58 -10.33
C LYS A 312 1.13 15.47 -9.16
N ILE A 313 0.80 14.89 -8.01
CA ILE A 313 0.54 15.66 -6.77
C ILE A 313 1.80 16.42 -6.38
N ARG A 314 2.97 15.77 -6.43
CA ARG A 314 4.25 16.39 -6.11
C ARG A 314 4.59 17.55 -7.04
N GLU A 315 4.33 17.40 -8.33
CA GLU A 315 4.51 18.47 -9.33
C GLU A 315 3.53 19.62 -9.13
N SER A 316 2.29 19.34 -8.71
CA SER A 316 1.28 20.36 -8.44
C SER A 316 1.53 21.11 -7.12
N ALA A 317 2.21 20.51 -6.15
CA ALA A 317 2.40 21.09 -4.83
C ALA A 317 3.43 22.23 -4.87
N SER A 318 2.97 23.46 -4.68
CA SER A 318 3.85 24.58 -4.35
C SER A 318 4.40 24.41 -2.94
N ASP A 319 5.72 24.54 -2.77
CA ASP A 319 6.38 24.55 -1.46
C ASP A 319 6.27 25.96 -0.85
N ARG A 320 5.54 26.08 0.26
CA ARG A 320 5.44 27.31 1.07
C ARG A 320 6.29 27.22 2.34
#